data_AF-A0A4R6C087-F1
#
_entry.id   AF-A0A4R6C087-F1
#
_cell.length_a   1.000
_cell.length_b   1.000
_cell.length_c   1.000
_cell.angle_alpha   90.00
_cell.angle_beta   90.00
_cell.angle_gamma   90.00
#
_symmetry.space_group_name_H-M   'P 1'
#
loop_
_entity.id
_entity.type
_entity.pdbx_description
1 polymer ?
#
loop_
_entity_poly.entity_id
_entity_poly.type
_entity_poly.pdbx_seq_one_letter_code
_entity_poly.pdbx_strand_id
1 'polypeptide(L)'
;MQKVLMLLSILMHFVFIAGYFINSGIIFFTSYFWMLFSLISIFIGLRYYFSKMNLTEKDLMYRILSIILTLTAFVSLLFLIYITFINPYLYLDIK
;
A
#
# COMPACT_ATOMS: atom_id res chain seq x y z
N MET A 1 -13.48 -4.99 -13.64
CA MET A 1 -13.51 -4.83 -12.17
C MET A 1 -12.11 -4.85 -11.54
N GLN A 2 -11.23 -5.80 -11.86
CA GLN A 2 -9.90 -5.90 -11.23
C GLN A 2 -9.00 -4.66 -11.43
N LYS A 3 -9.00 -4.04 -12.63
CA LYS A 3 -8.33 -2.76 -12.91
C LYS A 3 -8.73 -1.66 -11.92
N VAL A 4 -10.04 -1.55 -11.66
CA VAL A 4 -10.61 -0.54 -10.76
C VAL A 4 -10.19 -0.82 -9.32
N LEU A 5 -10.21 -2.08 -8.88
CA LEU A 5 -9.76 -2.47 -7.54
C LEU A 5 -8.27 -2.20 -7.33
N MET A 6 -7.42 -2.46 -8.33
CA MET A 6 -5.99 -2.13 -8.26
C MET A 6 -5.76 -0.62 -8.16
N LEU A 7 -6.47 0.15 -8.99
CA LEU A 7 -6.36 1.61 -8.98
C LEU A 7 -6.85 2.20 -7.65
N LEU A 8 -7.98 1.71 -7.13
CA LEU A 8 -8.48 2.09 -5.81
C LEU A 8 -7.46 1.73 -4.72
N SER A 9 -6.86 0.55 -4.78
CA SER A 9 -5.85 0.12 -3.81
C SER A 9 -4.61 1.01 -3.84
N ILE A 10 -4.15 1.41 -5.03
CA ILE A 10 -3.07 2.39 -5.19
C ILE A 10 -3.46 3.74 -4.56
N LEU A 11 -4.68 4.24 -4.83
CA LEU A 11 -5.17 5.47 -4.23
C LEU A 11 -5.22 5.39 -2.69
N MET A 12 -5.60 4.25 -2.13
CA MET A 12 -5.60 4.03 -0.68
C MET A 12 -4.19 4.15 -0.08
N HIS A 13 -3.13 3.72 -0.78
CA HIS A 13 -1.74 3.93 -0.35
C HIS A 13 -1.34 5.41 -0.36
N PHE A 14 -1.84 6.20 -1.31
CA PHE A 14 -1.64 7.66 -1.29
C PHE A 14 -2.39 8.33 -0.14
N VAL A 15 -3.63 7.90 0.14
CA VAL A 15 -4.42 8.38 1.28
C VAL A 15 -3.71 8.08 2.60
N PHE A 16 -3.09 6.90 2.72
CA PHE A 16 -2.27 6.55 3.87
C PHE A 16 -1.12 7.54 4.08
N ILE A 17 -0.30 7.78 3.05
CA ILE A 17 0.85 8.68 3.13
C ILE A 17 0.40 10.11 3.45
N ALA A 18 -0.64 10.61 2.76
CA ALA A 18 -1.18 11.94 3.03
C ALA A 18 -1.75 12.04 4.46
N GLY A 19 -2.47 11.00 4.91
CA GLY A 19 -3.01 10.89 6.25
C GLY A 19 -1.94 10.93 7.32
N TYR A 20 -0.77 10.34 7.07
CA TYR A 20 0.37 10.41 7.98
C TYR A 20 0.85 11.85 8.20
N PHE A 21 0.99 12.65 7.14
CA PHE A 21 1.46 14.04 7.29
C PHE A 21 0.42 14.96 7.92
N ILE A 22 -0.88 14.67 7.75
CA ILE A 22 -1.97 15.49 8.30
C ILE A 22 -2.27 15.10 9.75
N ASN A 23 -2.39 13.80 10.03
CA ASN A 23 -2.79 13.28 11.32
C ASN A 23 -2.03 11.99 11.66
N SER A 24 -0.76 12.22 11.98
CA SER A 24 0.21 11.19 12.28
C SER A 24 -0.16 10.32 13.49
N GLY A 25 -0.83 10.90 14.50
CA GLY A 25 -1.33 10.17 15.68
C GLY A 25 -2.40 9.13 15.32
N ILE A 26 -3.41 9.48 14.51
CA ILE A 26 -4.45 8.53 14.06
C ILE A 26 -3.83 7.39 13.24
N ILE A 27 -2.85 7.70 12.40
CA ILE A 27 -2.16 6.71 11.56
C ILE A 27 -1.37 5.72 12.43
N PHE A 28 -0.75 6.17 13.52
CA PHE A 28 -0.10 5.28 14.48
C PHE A 28 -1.10 4.31 15.12
N PHE A 29 -2.26 4.80 15.59
CA PHE A 29 -3.32 3.95 16.15
C PHE A 29 -3.94 2.99 15.13
N THR A 30 -3.94 3.35 13.86
CA THR A 30 -4.49 2.52 12.77
C THR A 30 -3.41 1.75 12.00
N SER A 31 -2.16 1.74 12.50
CA SER A 31 -1.01 1.13 11.82
C SER A 31 -1.20 -0.36 11.50
N TYR A 32 -1.86 -1.11 12.39
CA TYR A 32 -2.18 -2.53 12.17
C TYR A 32 -3.06 -2.74 10.93
N PHE A 33 -4.06 -1.87 10.72
CA PHE A 33 -4.95 -1.93 9.56
C PHE A 33 -4.16 -1.66 8.29
N TRP A 34 -3.31 -0.63 8.30
CA TRP A 34 -2.50 -0.27 7.14
C TRP A 34 -1.41 -1.31 6.82
N MET A 35 -0.85 -1.99 7.83
CA MET A 35 0.07 -3.11 7.62
C MET A 35 -0.64 -4.28 6.93
N LEU A 36 -1.80 -4.68 7.44
CA LEU A 36 -2.59 -5.76 6.87
C LEU A 36 -3.04 -5.43 5.44
N PHE A 37 -3.49 -4.19 5.21
CA PHE A 37 -3.85 -3.69 3.89
C PHE A 37 -2.67 -3.72 2.90
N SER A 38 -1.47 -3.37 3.37
CA SER A 38 -0.25 -3.42 2.56
C SER A 38 0.13 -4.85 2.19
N LEU A 39 0.05 -5.80 3.13
CA LEU A 39 0.28 -7.23 2.86
C LEU A 39 -0.71 -7.79 1.83
N ILE A 40 -2.01 -7.49 1.98
CA ILE A 40 -3.04 -7.90 1.01
C ILE A 40 -2.73 -7.32 -0.37
N SER A 41 -2.37 -6.03 -0.43
CA SER A 41 -2.05 -5.35 -1.69
C SER A 41 -0.86 -5.98 -2.41
N ILE A 42 0.19 -6.34 -1.66
CA ILE A 42 1.36 -7.08 -2.18
C ILE A 42 0.93 -8.44 -2.70
N PHE A 43 0.14 -9.20 -1.92
CA PHE A 43 -0.32 -10.53 -2.32
C PHE A 43 -1.15 -10.49 -3.61
N ILE A 44 -2.05 -9.52 -3.71
CA ILE A 44 -2.83 -9.26 -4.92
C ILE A 44 -1.88 -8.99 -6.09
N GLY A 45 -1.00 -8.00 -5.97
CA GLY A 45 -0.12 -7.61 -7.07
C GLY A 45 0.88 -8.72 -7.49
N LEU A 46 1.37 -9.54 -6.55
CA LEU A 46 2.20 -10.70 -6.87
C LEU A 46 1.40 -11.79 -7.59
N ARG A 47 0.19 -12.10 -7.11
CA ARG A 47 -0.69 -13.10 -7.74
C ARG A 47 -0.99 -12.73 -9.19
N TYR A 48 -1.21 -11.46 -9.50
CA TYR A 48 -1.40 -11.00 -10.88
C TYR A 48 -0.13 -11.03 -11.72
N TYR A 49 1.03 -10.79 -11.12
CA TYR A 49 2.30 -10.91 -11.83
C TYR A 49 2.60 -12.34 -12.27
N PHE A 50 2.30 -13.33 -11.41
CA PHE A 50 2.55 -14.76 -11.71
C PHE A 50 1.41 -15.46 -12.47
N SER A 51 0.22 -14.86 -12.51
CA SER A 51 -0.88 -15.37 -13.32
C SER A 51 -0.52 -15.27 -14.80
N LYS A 52 -0.17 -16.39 -15.43
CA LYS A 52 -0.04 -16.52 -16.89
C LYS A 52 -1.42 -16.29 -17.54
N MET A 53 -1.82 -15.03 -17.71
CA MET A 53 -2.94 -14.66 -18.56
C MET A 53 -2.44 -14.52 -20.00
N ASN A 54 -3.19 -15.11 -20.93
CA ASN A 54 -2.84 -15.16 -22.34
C ASN A 54 -2.72 -13.74 -22.90
N LEU A 55 -1.50 -13.42 -23.36
CA LEU A 55 -1.05 -12.14 -23.89
C LEU A 55 -1.99 -11.62 -24.98
N THR A 56 -2.96 -10.80 -24.58
CA THR A 56 -3.66 -9.87 -25.46
C THR A 56 -3.31 -8.47 -25.01
N GLU A 57 -3.20 -7.50 -25.91
CA GLU A 57 -2.69 -6.14 -25.63
C GLU A 57 -3.38 -5.41 -24.45
N LYS A 58 -4.58 -5.83 -24.05
CA LYS A 58 -5.28 -5.36 -22.84
C LYS A 58 -4.57 -5.71 -21.51
N ASP A 59 -3.58 -6.61 -21.52
CA ASP A 59 -2.80 -7.08 -20.37
C ASP A 59 -1.65 -6.15 -19.96
N LEU A 60 -1.06 -5.38 -20.88
CA LEU A 60 0.08 -4.51 -20.55
C LEU A 60 -0.27 -3.50 -19.45
N MET A 61 -1.44 -2.88 -19.57
CA MET A 61 -1.96 -1.96 -18.55
C MET A 61 -2.17 -2.65 -17.20
N TYR A 62 -2.65 -3.89 -17.19
CA TYR A 62 -2.81 -4.67 -15.95
C TYR A 62 -1.46 -4.98 -15.32
N ARG A 63 -0.48 -5.36 -16.13
CA ARG A 63 0.88 -5.66 -15.66
C ARG A 63 1.54 -4.43 -15.05
N ILE A 64 1.42 -3.27 -15.71
CA ILE A 64 1.91 -1.98 -15.19
C ILE A 64 1.22 -1.65 -13.87
N LEU A 65 -0.10 -1.71 -13.80
CA LEU A 65 -0.85 -1.45 -12.57
C LEU A 65 -0.45 -2.41 -11.43
N SER A 66 -0.21 -3.69 -11.75
CA SER A 66 0.22 -4.68 -10.77
C SER A 66 1.62 -4.39 -10.23
N ILE A 67 2.55 -3.98 -11.10
CA ILE A 67 3.90 -3.58 -10.69
C ILE A 67 3.84 -2.32 -9.84
N ILE A 68 3.05 -1.32 -10.22
CA ILE A 68 2.87 -0.10 -9.43
C ILE A 68 2.27 -0.44 -8.07
N LEU A 69 1.21 -1.25 -8.01
CA LEU A 69 0.56 -1.65 -6.77
C LEU A 69 1.49 -2.40 -5.83
N THR A 70 2.27 -3.35 -6.36
CA THR A 70 3.25 -4.09 -5.53
C THR A 70 4.33 -3.16 -4.99
N LEU A 71 4.87 -2.27 -5.82
CA LEU A 71 5.90 -1.33 -5.42
C LEU A 71 5.38 -0.32 -4.37
N THR A 72 4.21 0.28 -4.60
CA THR A 72 3.62 1.24 -3.65
C THR A 72 3.27 0.57 -2.33
N ALA A 73 2.68 -0.63 -2.35
CA ALA A 73 2.36 -1.36 -1.14
C ALA A 73 3.62 -1.78 -0.36
N PHE A 74 4.70 -2.14 -1.05
CA PHE A 74 5.97 -2.47 -0.41
C PHE A 74 6.62 -1.24 0.25
N VAL A 75 6.60 -0.09 -0.43
CA VAL A 75 7.08 1.19 0.14
C VAL A 75 6.25 1.59 1.36
N SER A 76 4.92 1.52 1.28
CA SER A 76 4.03 1.78 2.43
C SER A 76 4.29 0.87 3.61
N LEU A 77 4.57 -0.41 3.35
CA LEU A 77 4.87 -1.40 4.38
C LEU A 77 6.21 -1.10 5.07
N LEU A 78 7.27 -0.80 4.30
CA LEU A 78 8.55 -0.39 4.86
C LEU A 78 8.42 0.90 5.68
N PHE A 79 7.64 1.86 5.19
CA PHE A 79 7.34 3.08 5.90
C PHE A 79 6.61 2.83 7.23
N LEU A 80 5.60 1.95 7.24
CA LEU A 80 4.91 1.52 8.46
C LEU A 80 5.86 0.89 9.47
N ILE A 81 6.70 -0.04 9.03
CA ILE A 81 7.69 -0.69 9.90
C ILE A 81 8.64 0.37 10.48
N TYR A 82 9.10 1.30 9.66
CA TYR A 82 9.96 2.39 10.10
C TYR A 82 9.30 3.25 11.19
N ILE A 83 8.07 3.74 10.96
CA ILE A 83 7.39 4.61 11.94
C ILE A 83 7.02 3.86 13.22
N THR A 84 6.64 2.58 13.12
CA THR A 84 6.20 1.78 14.28
C THR A 84 7.37 1.43 15.21
N PHE A 85 8.54 1.07 14.67
CA PHE A 85 9.66 0.57 15.48
C PHE A 85 10.74 1.62 15.78
N ILE A 86 11.02 2.52 14.83
CA ILE A 86 12.15 3.45 14.97
C ILE A 86 11.72 4.76 15.61
N ASN A 87 10.46 5.15 15.45
CA ASN A 87 9.99 6.45 15.94
C ASN A 87 8.63 6.41 16.67
N PRO A 88 8.41 5.51 17.64
CA PRO A 88 7.16 5.47 18.39
C PRO A 88 6.97 6.70 19.30
N TYR A 89 8.06 7.36 19.71
CA TYR A 89 8.03 8.42 20.73
C TYR A 89 7.63 9.80 20.20
N LEU A 90 7.77 10.06 18.90
CA LEU A 90 7.41 11.35 18.30
C LEU A 90 5.89 11.66 18.41
N TYR A 91 5.06 10.65 18.72
CA TYR A 91 3.60 10.79 18.86
C TYR A 91 3.10 10.84 20.30
N LEU A 92 3.91 10.40 21.26
CA LEU A 92 3.59 10.50 22.69
C LEU A 92 4.05 11.85 23.28
N ASP A 93 4.97 12.55 22.61
CA ASP A 93 5.47 13.88 22.98
C ASP A 93 4.65 15.05 22.37
N ILE A 94 3.43 14.81 21.91
CA ILE A 94 2.48 15.89 21.64
C ILE A 94 1.99 16.40 23.01
N LYS A 95 2.73 17.37 23.55
CA LYS A 95 2.34 18.21 24.68
C LYS A 95 1.59 19.45 24.20
#